data_AF-A0A951DZR0-F1
#
_entry.id   AF-A0A951DZR0-F1
#
_cell.length_a   1.000
_cell.length_b   1.000
_cell.length_c   1.000
_cell.angle_alpha   90.00
_cell.angle_beta   90.00
_cell.angle_gamma   90.00
#
_symmetry.space_group_name_H-M   'P 1'
#
loop_
_entity.id
_entity.type
_entity.pdbx_description
1 polymer ?
#
loop_
_entity_poly.entity_id
_entity_poly.type
_entity_poly.pdbx_seq_one_letter_code
_entity_poly.pdbx_strand_id
1 'polypeptide(L)'
;MSEAADIVRQEAVAKRAHAPLRDRVLTGSYFGPRYAAAAEPVAAFPHLTPWQALAAWFGPAEAHRLAADPAACRGALDRDISALDLLIGEQLDAILHHPRVRRVEGSWRGLAWLTGGLDPASRIKVKVLNIGWAELCRDLERAIEFDQSHLFRKVYEEEFGTPGGEPYG
;
A
#
# COMPACT_ATOMS: atom_id res chain seq x y z
N MET A 1 -39.74 9.09 -26.57
CA MET A 1 -38.65 8.08 -26.62
C MET A 1 -37.54 8.33 -25.58
N SER A 2 -37.40 9.54 -25.02
CA SER A 2 -36.39 9.85 -23.96
C SER A 2 -36.78 9.33 -22.56
N GLU A 3 -38.07 9.33 -22.24
CA GLU A 3 -38.57 9.03 -20.89
C GLU A 3 -38.48 7.55 -20.52
N ALA A 4 -38.67 6.65 -21.49
CA ALA A 4 -38.49 5.20 -21.28
C ALA A 4 -37.01 4.83 -21.06
N ALA A 5 -36.07 5.57 -21.65
CA ALA A 5 -34.63 5.33 -21.46
C ALA A 5 -34.17 5.76 -20.06
N ASP A 6 -34.73 6.84 -19.51
CA ASP A 6 -34.43 7.29 -18.14
C ASP A 6 -35.03 6.36 -17.07
N ILE A 7 -36.23 5.83 -17.29
CA ILE A 7 -36.84 4.84 -16.38
C ILE A 7 -36.01 3.56 -16.33
N VAL A 8 -35.59 3.03 -17.49
CA VAL A 8 -34.72 1.83 -17.56
C VAL A 8 -33.36 2.08 -16.91
N ARG A 9 -32.81 3.30 -17.05
CA ARG A 9 -31.55 3.70 -16.43
C ARG A 9 -31.68 3.84 -14.91
N GLN A 10 -32.80 4.37 -14.41
CA GLN A 10 -33.12 4.45 -12.99
C GLN A 10 -33.40 3.09 -12.37
N GLU A 11 -34.11 2.18 -13.06
CA GLU A 11 -34.32 0.79 -12.62
C GLU A 11 -33.00 0.00 -12.57
N ALA A 12 -32.10 0.19 -13.53
CA ALA A 12 -30.79 -0.47 -13.54
C ALA A 12 -29.88 0.03 -12.40
N VAL A 13 -29.98 1.33 -12.05
CA VAL A 13 -29.29 1.91 -10.89
C VAL A 13 -29.90 1.42 -9.57
N ALA A 14 -31.22 1.29 -9.48
CA ALA A 14 -31.92 0.74 -8.32
C ALA A 14 -31.65 -0.76 -8.10
N LYS A 15 -31.60 -1.56 -9.17
CA LYS A 15 -31.17 -2.97 -9.11
C LYS A 15 -29.71 -3.11 -8.69
N ARG A 16 -28.82 -2.20 -9.11
CA ARG A 16 -27.42 -2.14 -8.65
C ARG A 16 -27.28 -1.80 -7.17
N ALA A 17 -28.22 -1.05 -6.59
CA ALA A 17 -28.21 -0.72 -5.16
C ALA A 17 -28.49 -1.93 -4.25
N HIS A 18 -29.11 -2.99 -4.79
CA HIS A 18 -29.42 -4.25 -4.10
C HIS A 18 -28.51 -5.42 -4.49
N ALA A 19 -27.46 -5.17 -5.28
CA ALA A 19 -26.49 -6.19 -5.62
C ALA A 19 -25.75 -6.67 -4.36
N PRO A 20 -25.49 -7.99 -4.23
CA PRO A 20 -24.74 -8.52 -3.11
C PRO A 20 -23.37 -7.85 -3.01
N LEU A 21 -22.87 -7.71 -1.77
CA LEU A 21 -21.60 -7.03 -1.51
C LEU A 21 -20.45 -7.69 -2.30
N ARG A 22 -20.49 -9.01 -2.43
CA ARG A 22 -19.54 -9.83 -3.20
C ARG A 22 -19.29 -9.29 -4.60
N ASP A 23 -20.34 -9.03 -5.38
CA ASP A 23 -20.18 -8.62 -6.77
C ASP A 23 -19.48 -7.26 -6.87
N ARG A 24 -19.77 -6.35 -5.93
CA ARG A 24 -19.17 -5.00 -5.89
C ARG A 24 -17.70 -5.04 -5.51
N VAL A 25 -17.35 -5.91 -4.55
CA VAL A 25 -15.97 -6.07 -4.07
C VAL A 25 -15.12 -6.78 -5.12
N LEU A 26 -15.61 -7.89 -5.68
CA LEU A 26 -14.88 -8.68 -6.68
C LEU A 26 -14.69 -7.92 -8.01
N THR A 27 -15.52 -6.92 -8.33
CA THR A 27 -15.30 -6.05 -9.49
C THR A 27 -14.46 -4.81 -9.18
N GLY A 28 -13.82 -4.72 -8.01
CA GLY A 28 -12.98 -3.58 -7.63
C GLY A 28 -13.74 -2.27 -7.38
N SER A 29 -15.06 -2.30 -7.33
CA SER A 29 -15.93 -1.11 -7.29
C SER A 29 -16.27 -0.67 -5.86
N TYR A 30 -15.25 -0.56 -5.00
CA TYR A 30 -15.43 -0.32 -3.56
C TYR A 30 -14.53 0.78 -2.96
N PHE A 31 -13.53 1.30 -3.69
CA PHE A 31 -12.55 2.26 -3.14
C PHE A 31 -12.51 3.59 -3.92
N GLY A 32 -12.49 4.71 -3.19
CA GLY A 32 -12.34 6.06 -3.72
C GLY A 32 -13.66 6.84 -3.87
N PRO A 33 -13.60 8.15 -4.15
CA PRO A 33 -14.79 9.03 -4.16
C PRO A 33 -15.84 8.62 -5.20
N ARG A 34 -15.44 7.89 -6.25
CA ARG A 34 -16.34 7.32 -7.27
C ARG A 34 -17.19 6.15 -6.76
N TYR A 35 -16.79 5.52 -5.65
CA TYR A 35 -17.44 4.35 -5.08
C TYR A 35 -17.77 4.55 -3.59
N ALA A 36 -17.93 5.80 -3.13
CA ALA A 36 -18.21 6.12 -1.73
C ALA A 36 -19.45 5.37 -1.16
N ALA A 37 -20.50 5.21 -1.97
CA ALA A 37 -21.70 4.44 -1.62
C ALA A 37 -21.47 2.91 -1.51
N ALA A 38 -20.29 2.42 -1.91
CA ALA A 38 -19.86 1.02 -1.76
C ALA A 38 -18.89 0.82 -0.61
N ALA A 39 -18.25 1.88 -0.11
CA ALA A 39 -17.29 1.80 0.97
C ALA A 39 -17.97 1.55 2.33
N GLU A 40 -19.13 2.15 2.57
CA GLU A 40 -19.84 2.06 3.85
C GLU A 40 -20.29 0.61 4.18
N PRO A 41 -20.93 -0.16 3.26
CA PRO A 41 -21.27 -1.55 3.55
C PRO A 41 -20.05 -2.46 3.78
N VAL A 42 -18.92 -2.20 3.10
CA VAL A 42 -17.67 -2.94 3.32
C VAL A 42 -17.08 -2.61 4.69
N ALA A 43 -17.07 -1.33 5.09
CA ALA A 43 -16.57 -0.91 6.39
C ALA A 43 -17.41 -1.45 7.56
N ALA A 44 -18.72 -1.57 7.37
CA ALA A 44 -19.62 -2.16 8.37
C ALA A 44 -19.51 -3.69 8.47
N PHE A 45 -18.99 -4.36 7.43
CA PHE A 45 -18.98 -5.82 7.31
C PHE A 45 -18.37 -6.58 8.52
N PRO A 46 -17.21 -6.17 9.08
CA PRO A 46 -16.59 -6.87 10.22
C PRO A 46 -17.42 -6.82 11.51
N HIS A 47 -18.38 -5.90 11.59
CA HIS A 47 -19.24 -5.69 12.75
C HIS A 47 -20.58 -6.43 12.65
N LEU A 48 -20.85 -7.06 11.50
CA LEU A 48 -22.07 -7.84 11.29
C LEU A 48 -22.00 -9.18 12.02
N THR A 49 -23.16 -9.68 12.44
CA THR A 49 -23.27 -11.08 12.88
C THR A 49 -22.95 -12.03 11.73
N PRO A 50 -22.54 -13.28 11.99
CA PRO A 50 -22.21 -14.24 10.91
C PRO A 50 -23.34 -14.41 9.87
N TRP A 51 -24.59 -14.45 10.32
CA TRP A 51 -25.75 -14.54 9.43
C TRP A 51 -25.90 -13.28 8.55
N GLN A 52 -25.83 -12.10 9.17
CA GLN A 52 -25.92 -10.83 8.44
C GLN A 52 -24.76 -10.66 7.44
N ALA A 53 -23.55 -11.07 7.81
CA ALA A 53 -22.39 -11.07 6.93
C ALA A 53 -22.61 -12.00 5.73
N LEU A 54 -23.09 -13.22 5.96
CA LEU A 54 -23.37 -14.18 4.89
C LEU A 54 -24.45 -13.66 3.94
N ALA A 55 -25.54 -13.11 4.47
CA ALA A 55 -26.62 -12.52 3.70
C ALA A 55 -26.22 -11.25 2.95
N ALA A 56 -25.36 -10.40 3.55
CA ALA A 56 -24.82 -9.21 2.89
C ALA A 56 -23.84 -9.58 1.77
N TRP A 57 -23.02 -10.61 1.99
CA TRP A 57 -22.00 -11.05 1.03
C TRP A 57 -22.61 -11.77 -0.16
N PHE A 58 -23.41 -12.82 0.04
CA PHE A 58 -23.96 -13.66 -1.04
C PHE A 58 -25.38 -13.25 -1.49
N GLY A 59 -26.06 -12.40 -0.72
CA GLY A 59 -27.48 -12.13 -0.88
C GLY A 59 -28.35 -13.09 -0.05
N PRO A 60 -29.57 -12.69 0.31
CA PRO A 60 -30.39 -13.42 1.28
C PRO A 60 -30.77 -14.83 0.80
N ALA A 61 -31.13 -14.99 -0.47
CA ALA A 61 -31.55 -16.29 -1.02
C ALA A 61 -30.40 -17.32 -1.07
N GLU A 62 -29.21 -16.88 -1.44
CA GLU A 62 -28.00 -17.72 -1.48
C GLU A 62 -27.53 -18.08 -0.07
N ALA A 63 -27.55 -17.11 0.85
CA ALA A 63 -27.16 -17.31 2.23
C ALA A 63 -28.00 -18.37 2.94
N HIS A 64 -29.33 -18.41 2.70
CA HIS A 64 -30.17 -19.48 3.23
C HIS A 64 -29.78 -20.87 2.71
N ARG A 65 -29.40 -20.97 1.43
CA ARG A 65 -28.98 -22.25 0.85
C ARG A 65 -27.63 -22.71 1.40
N LEU A 66 -26.66 -21.81 1.48
CA LEU A 66 -25.34 -22.10 2.04
C LEU A 66 -25.40 -22.40 3.54
N ALA A 67 -26.31 -21.77 4.29
CA ALA A 67 -26.50 -22.09 5.70
C ALA A 67 -27.06 -23.50 5.94
N ALA A 68 -27.78 -24.08 4.96
CA ALA A 68 -28.27 -25.46 5.03
C ALA A 68 -27.21 -26.51 4.67
N ASP A 69 -26.13 -26.12 3.98
CA ASP A 69 -25.01 -27.01 3.60
C ASP A 69 -23.67 -26.39 4.01
N PRO A 70 -23.13 -26.75 5.19
CA PRO A 70 -21.85 -26.23 5.67
C PRO A 70 -20.66 -26.53 4.77
N ALA A 71 -20.67 -27.63 4.02
CA ALA A 71 -19.57 -27.98 3.12
C ALA A 71 -19.59 -27.08 1.87
N ALA A 72 -20.77 -26.87 1.29
CA ALA A 72 -20.94 -25.92 0.19
C ALA A 72 -20.62 -24.47 0.61
N CYS A 73 -21.03 -24.06 1.82
CA CYS A 73 -20.71 -22.76 2.39
C CYS A 73 -19.20 -22.52 2.47
N ARG A 74 -18.45 -23.48 3.04
CA ARG A 74 -17.00 -23.40 3.13
C ARG A 74 -16.34 -23.28 1.76
N GLY A 75 -16.73 -24.14 0.81
CA GLY A 75 -16.19 -24.08 -0.55
C GLY A 75 -16.51 -22.78 -1.29
N ALA A 76 -17.68 -22.16 -1.03
CA ALA A 76 -18.02 -20.85 -1.59
C ALA A 76 -17.14 -19.74 -1.00
N LEU A 77 -16.93 -19.73 0.32
CA LEU A 77 -16.06 -18.78 1.00
C LEU A 77 -14.61 -18.91 0.55
N ASP A 78 -14.07 -20.14 0.47
CA ASP A 78 -12.69 -20.38 0.05
C ASP A 78 -12.44 -19.88 -1.39
N ARG A 79 -13.41 -20.06 -2.29
CA ARG A 79 -13.34 -19.50 -3.66
C ARG A 79 -13.29 -17.98 -3.66
N ASP A 80 -14.13 -17.34 -2.88
CA ASP A 80 -14.19 -15.88 -2.82
C ASP A 80 -12.94 -15.29 -2.14
N ILE A 81 -12.44 -15.93 -1.07
CA ILE A 81 -11.16 -15.57 -0.43
C ILE A 81 -10.03 -15.65 -1.44
N SER A 82 -9.94 -16.76 -2.19
CA SER A 82 -8.92 -16.91 -3.22
C SER A 82 -9.01 -15.83 -4.30
N ALA A 83 -10.23 -15.43 -4.70
CA ALA A 83 -10.41 -14.34 -5.65
C ALA A 83 -9.98 -12.98 -5.08
N LEU A 84 -10.25 -12.71 -3.80
CA LEU A 84 -9.79 -11.50 -3.12
C LEU A 84 -8.28 -11.47 -2.97
N ASP A 85 -7.66 -12.59 -2.62
CA ASP A 85 -6.20 -12.71 -2.50
C ASP A 85 -5.51 -12.41 -3.83
N LEU A 86 -6.08 -12.86 -4.96
CA LEU A 86 -5.59 -12.52 -6.29
C LEU A 86 -5.69 -11.02 -6.57
N LEU A 87 -6.84 -10.39 -6.31
CA LEU A 87 -7.03 -8.96 -6.52
C LEU A 87 -6.09 -8.11 -5.66
N ILE A 88 -5.92 -8.48 -4.39
CA ILE A 88 -4.99 -7.80 -3.47
C ILE A 88 -3.55 -8.03 -3.92
N GLY A 89 -3.21 -9.25 -4.32
CA GLY A 89 -1.90 -9.62 -4.85
C GLY A 89 -1.52 -8.80 -6.07
N GLU A 90 -2.39 -8.71 -7.07
CA GLU A 90 -2.17 -7.89 -8.27
C GLU A 90 -1.94 -6.41 -7.93
N GLN A 91 -2.76 -5.86 -7.03
CA GLN A 91 -2.65 -4.47 -6.61
C GLN A 91 -1.35 -4.21 -5.84
N LEU A 92 -0.98 -5.13 -4.95
CA LEU A 92 0.25 -5.06 -4.18
C LEU A 92 1.47 -5.20 -5.09
N ASP A 93 1.45 -6.14 -6.03
CA ASP A 93 2.49 -6.31 -7.04
C ASP A 93 2.68 -5.05 -7.86
N ALA A 94 1.61 -4.41 -8.31
CA ALA A 94 1.69 -3.14 -9.03
C ALA A 94 2.37 -2.03 -8.21
N ILE A 95 2.07 -1.97 -6.90
CA ILE A 95 2.66 -0.97 -5.98
C ILE A 95 4.13 -1.28 -5.71
N LEU A 96 4.45 -2.51 -5.32
CA LEU A 96 5.80 -2.93 -4.94
C LEU A 96 6.76 -2.89 -6.13
N HIS A 97 6.27 -3.23 -7.33
CA HIS A 97 7.09 -3.17 -8.53
C HIS A 97 7.18 -1.78 -9.16
N HIS A 98 6.49 -0.79 -8.61
CA HIS A 98 6.57 0.58 -9.09
C HIS A 98 8.02 1.12 -8.95
N PRO A 99 8.61 1.74 -10.00
CA PRO A 99 10.02 2.16 -9.99
C PRO A 99 10.42 3.06 -8.81
N ARG A 100 9.51 3.92 -8.36
CA ARG A 100 9.75 4.80 -7.19
C ARG A 100 9.90 4.02 -5.89
N VAL A 101 9.09 2.97 -5.70
CA VAL A 101 9.12 2.13 -4.49
C VAL A 101 10.39 1.28 -4.53
N ARG A 102 10.65 0.58 -5.63
CA ARG A 102 11.88 -0.21 -5.83
C ARG A 102 13.16 0.58 -5.60
N ARG A 103 13.22 1.84 -6.03
CA ARG A 103 14.40 2.70 -5.83
C ARG A 103 14.67 2.94 -4.34
N VAL A 104 13.63 3.30 -3.59
CA VAL A 104 13.74 3.58 -2.15
C VAL A 104 14.02 2.27 -1.39
N GLU A 105 13.29 1.21 -1.71
CA GLU A 105 13.48 -0.11 -1.11
C GLU A 105 14.91 -0.63 -1.33
N GLY A 106 15.44 -0.50 -2.54
CA GLY A 106 16.82 -0.89 -2.85
C GLY A 106 17.85 -0.17 -1.99
N SER A 107 17.71 1.15 -1.81
CA SER A 107 18.59 1.94 -0.95
C SER A 107 18.52 1.48 0.52
N TRP A 108 17.32 1.27 1.05
CA TRP A 108 17.14 0.86 2.46
C TRP A 108 17.52 -0.59 2.72
N ARG A 109 17.25 -1.51 1.79
CA ARG A 109 17.70 -2.91 1.91
C ARG A 109 19.21 -3.02 1.81
N GLY A 110 19.86 -2.20 0.97
CA GLY A 110 21.31 -2.09 0.93
C GLY A 110 21.89 -1.60 2.26
N LEU A 111 21.29 -0.56 2.86
CA LEU A 111 21.69 -0.07 4.18
C LEU A 111 21.46 -1.13 5.28
N ALA A 112 20.32 -1.80 5.28
CA ALA A 112 20.02 -2.86 6.24
C ALA A 112 20.97 -4.06 6.11
N TRP A 113 21.36 -4.42 4.89
CA TRP A 113 22.39 -5.43 4.65
C TRP A 113 23.76 -4.98 5.19
N LEU A 114 24.15 -3.73 4.93
CA LEU A 114 25.40 -3.17 5.43
C LEU A 114 25.45 -3.19 6.97
N THR A 115 24.39 -2.73 7.65
CA THR A 115 24.37 -2.67 9.11
C THR A 115 24.17 -4.04 9.75
N GLY A 116 23.43 -4.95 9.11
CA GLY A 116 23.20 -6.31 9.60
C GLY A 116 24.44 -7.19 9.57
N GLY A 117 25.45 -6.86 8.76
CA GLY A 117 26.74 -7.56 8.73
C GLY A 117 27.76 -7.09 9.77
N LEU A 118 27.46 -6.04 10.53
CA LEU A 118 28.38 -5.49 11.53
C LEU A 118 28.29 -6.27 12.84
N ASP A 119 29.44 -6.54 13.46
CA ASP A 119 29.49 -7.11 14.80
C ASP A 119 28.96 -6.10 15.83
N PRO A 120 27.90 -6.41 16.61
CA PRO A 120 27.37 -5.51 17.63
C PRO A 120 28.38 -5.12 18.73
N ALA A 121 29.42 -5.93 18.94
CA ALA A 121 30.49 -5.65 19.91
C ALA A 121 31.59 -4.74 19.35
N SER A 122 31.63 -4.54 18.03
CA SER A 122 32.60 -3.66 17.40
C SER A 122 32.24 -2.19 17.65
N ARG A 123 33.26 -1.35 17.90
CA ARG A 123 33.08 0.11 18.07
C ARG A 123 32.92 0.81 16.72
N ILE A 124 31.93 0.38 15.94
CA ILE A 124 31.62 0.92 14.63
C ILE A 124 30.43 1.85 14.75
N LYS A 125 30.52 3.03 14.12
CA LYS A 125 29.41 3.97 13.98
C LYS A 125 29.13 4.21 12.52
N VAL A 126 27.90 3.94 12.10
CA VAL A 126 27.44 4.21 10.74
C VAL A 126 26.66 5.51 10.74
N LYS A 127 27.17 6.53 10.05
CA LYS A 127 26.49 7.81 9.83
C LYS A 127 25.98 7.84 8.39
N VAL A 128 24.69 8.13 8.19
CA VAL A 128 24.04 8.12 6.87
C VAL A 128 23.63 9.54 6.49
N LEU A 129 24.09 10.01 5.33
CA LEU A 129 23.66 11.27 4.73
C LEU A 129 22.72 10.97 3.55
N ASN A 130 21.44 11.29 3.70
CA ASN A 130 20.46 11.16 2.62
C ASN A 130 20.49 12.40 1.72
N ILE A 131 21.14 12.30 0.55
CA ILE A 131 21.25 13.38 -0.43
C ILE A 131 21.16 12.83 -1.86
N GLY A 132 20.50 13.57 -2.75
CA GLY A 132 20.46 13.23 -4.18
C GLY A 132 21.77 13.61 -4.90
N TRP A 133 22.18 12.83 -5.91
CA TRP A 133 23.38 13.14 -6.70
C TRP A 133 23.36 14.55 -7.30
N ALA A 134 22.22 14.98 -7.86
CA ALA A 134 22.07 16.33 -8.41
C ALA A 134 22.10 17.44 -7.33
N GLU A 135 21.75 17.15 -6.09
CA GLU A 135 21.91 18.09 -4.97
C GLU A 135 23.39 18.19 -4.58
N LEU A 136 24.07 17.05 -4.51
CA LEU A 136 25.49 17.01 -4.22
C LEU A 136 26.33 17.73 -5.29
N CYS A 137 26.06 17.49 -6.58
CA CYS A 137 26.75 18.21 -7.66
C CYS A 137 26.49 19.73 -7.57
N ARG A 138 25.25 20.13 -7.32
CA ARG A 138 24.91 21.56 -7.16
C ARG A 138 25.58 22.20 -5.96
N ASP A 139 25.80 21.45 -4.87
CA ASP A 139 26.56 21.94 -3.72
C ASP A 139 28.01 22.22 -4.10
N LEU A 140 28.66 21.27 -4.79
CA LEU A 140 30.04 21.40 -5.23
C LEU A 140 30.23 22.49 -6.31
N GLU A 141 29.29 22.64 -7.24
CA GLU A 141 29.33 23.66 -8.30
C GLU A 141 29.09 25.09 -7.79
N ARG A 142 28.35 25.24 -6.69
CA ARG A 142 28.06 26.56 -6.09
C ARG A 142 29.17 27.04 -5.17
N ALA A 143 29.95 26.12 -4.61
CA ALA A 143 31.07 26.45 -3.75
C ALA A 143 32.17 27.13 -4.58
N ILE A 144 32.72 28.23 -4.08
CA ILE A 144 33.82 28.95 -4.76
C ILE A 144 35.09 28.08 -4.75
N GLU A 145 35.35 27.45 -3.61
CA GLU A 145 36.39 26.44 -3.40
C GLU A 145 35.76 25.19 -2.79
N PHE A 146 36.37 24.01 -3.01
CA PHE A 146 35.77 22.73 -2.62
C PHE A 146 35.57 22.59 -1.10
N ASP A 147 36.41 23.24 -0.30
CA ASP A 147 36.38 23.27 1.17
C ASP A 147 35.28 24.16 1.74
N GLN A 148 34.65 24.99 0.89
CA GLN A 148 33.49 25.81 1.26
C GLN A 148 32.15 25.11 0.98
N SER A 149 32.18 23.88 0.45
CA SER A 149 30.96 23.11 0.18
C SER A 149 30.28 22.61 1.46
N HIS A 150 28.96 22.41 1.42
CA HIS A 150 28.25 21.83 2.55
C HIS A 150 28.71 20.39 2.84
N LEU A 151 29.06 19.63 1.79
CA LEU A 151 29.65 18.30 1.95
C LEU A 151 30.96 18.38 2.76
N PHE A 152 31.87 19.28 2.42
CA PHE A 152 33.16 19.40 3.11
C PHE A 152 32.97 19.75 4.58
N ARG A 153 32.10 20.72 4.89
CA ARG A 153 31.78 21.06 6.27
C ARG A 153 31.27 19.85 7.06
N LYS A 154 30.39 19.04 6.46
CA LYS A 154 29.82 17.85 7.11
C LYS A 154 30.83 16.71 7.30
N VAL A 155 31.71 16.49 6.33
CA VAL A 155 32.64 15.35 6.37
C VAL A 155 33.93 15.69 7.11
N TYR A 156 34.43 16.91 6.95
CA TYR A 156 35.72 17.33 7.47
C TYR A 156 35.59 18.26 8.68
N GLU A 157 34.98 19.44 8.54
CA GLU A 157 35.00 20.45 9.61
C GLU A 157 34.28 19.99 10.89
N GLU A 158 33.07 19.45 10.76
CA GLU A 158 32.24 19.02 11.88
C GLU A 158 32.80 17.78 12.61
N GLU A 159 33.66 17.00 11.96
CA GLU A 159 34.17 15.74 12.51
C GLU A 159 35.68 15.79 12.74
N PHE A 160 36.50 15.88 11.68
CA PHE A 160 37.95 15.93 11.80
C PHE A 160 38.45 17.30 12.31
N GLY A 161 37.81 18.39 11.90
CA GLY A 161 38.21 19.77 12.24
C GLY A 161 37.75 20.24 13.63
N THR A 162 36.86 19.49 14.29
CA THR A 162 36.27 19.87 15.58
C THR A 162 36.90 19.08 16.74
N PRO A 163 37.37 19.74 17.82
CA PRO A 163 37.88 19.05 18.99
C PRO A 163 36.83 18.09 19.59
N GLY A 164 37.15 16.81 19.64
CA GLY A 164 36.22 15.76 20.11
C GLY A 164 35.25 15.21 19.08
N GLY A 165 35.39 15.57 17.79
CA GLY A 165 34.67 14.94 16.70
C GLY A 165 35.16 13.52 16.37
N GLU A 166 34.41 12.80 15.54
CA GLU A 166 34.66 11.40 15.23
C GLU A 166 34.97 11.24 13.74
N PRO A 167 36.27 11.24 13.35
CA PRO A 167 36.64 11.24 11.95
C PRO A 167 36.20 9.96 11.26
N TYR A 168 35.80 10.10 9.99
CA TYR A 168 35.45 8.97 9.12
C TYR A 168 36.70 8.18 8.74
N GLY A 169 36.60 6.84 8.73
CA GLY A 169 37.70 5.92 8.41
C GLY A 169 37.23 4.50 8.17
#